data_AF-A0A8T1V8D6-F1
#
_entry.id   AF-A0A8T1V8D6-F1
#
_cell.length_a   1.000
_cell.length_b   1.000
_cell.length_c   1.000
_cell.angle_alpha   90.00
_cell.angle_beta   90.00
_cell.angle_gamma   90.00
#
_symmetry.space_group_name_H-M   'P 1'
#
loop_
_entity.id
_entity.type
_entity.pdbx_description
1 polymer ?
#
loop_
_entity_poly.entity_id
_entity_poly.type
_entity_poly.pdbx_seq_one_letter_code
_entity_poly.pdbx_strand_id
1 'polypeptide(L)'
;MPPTAATARNNAAWAADELLQLVQAWDEVVDDPKDRLLLSTGERATLHARFCALAGASKRSLSSVTRQHHRLCTSYRLIVETDKKSLQRGAPGWFELSAAEQHELRRVHNKKEKGMTVVGPELFRSLDRVCGGIGAAKKQKVALPGKKEPKQSQPKRSHHKKKNAASEPEEDADSVDQQPKSAWASREWALFVDAWQEAVDEFIDYGNEPDEKVKLPNWLIRQKFVALGGPADTTVGSITAKKRCIIHSYNFIRQCVTGLEALDGSDWFELTFNERFRLQRKLVSPKSSQRVGCEIDRETYRKIGIVIEKEEVLGTVAATGRKRKRGHPNARKTSVSSEASSEESEARSPRPAPSDDVEEVSDPEDSQMRYPSPAVHEEEGLQVDEKVVDALLEAQNARFEQLMHDLREERMEERQHNQAMLLQILHQRTPFEDPSQNVSYMESLVGKQQEQLMDLFAQMHKERRQEREDFHALLRQLCSRPRA
;
A
#
# COMPACT_ATOMS: atom_id res chain seq x y z
N MET A 1 -26.86 -21.08 -35.07
CA MET A 1 -25.84 -20.19 -34.47
C MET A 1 -26.18 -19.98 -33.00
N PRO A 2 -25.28 -20.29 -32.05
CA PRO A 2 -25.45 -19.89 -30.65
C PRO A 2 -25.24 -18.36 -30.51
N PRO A 3 -25.88 -17.69 -29.54
CA PRO A 3 -25.69 -16.26 -29.34
C PRO A 3 -24.29 -15.96 -28.79
N THR A 4 -23.56 -15.06 -29.45
CA THR A 4 -22.24 -14.59 -29.02
C THR A 4 -22.38 -13.76 -27.75
N ALA A 5 -21.85 -14.27 -26.62
CA ALA A 5 -21.92 -13.60 -25.33
C ALA A 5 -21.16 -12.27 -25.34
N ALA A 6 -21.88 -11.16 -25.21
CA ALA A 6 -21.30 -9.83 -25.17
C ALA A 6 -20.39 -9.65 -23.94
N THR A 7 -19.20 -9.08 -24.14
CA THR A 7 -18.21 -8.85 -23.08
C THR A 7 -18.62 -7.69 -22.16
N ALA A 8 -19.55 -7.96 -21.24
CA ALA A 8 -19.93 -7.04 -20.18
C ALA A 8 -18.73 -6.68 -19.30
N ARG A 9 -18.66 -5.43 -18.83
CA ARG A 9 -17.48 -4.87 -18.16
C ARG A 9 -17.17 -5.60 -16.83
N ASN A 10 -15.90 -6.03 -16.65
CA ASN A 10 -15.40 -6.93 -15.60
C ASN A 10 -15.47 -6.43 -14.13
N ASN A 11 -16.33 -5.47 -13.81
CA ASN A 11 -16.66 -5.08 -12.42
C ASN A 11 -17.84 -5.89 -11.85
N ALA A 12 -18.15 -7.05 -12.45
CA ALA A 12 -19.18 -7.97 -11.97
C ALA A 12 -18.92 -8.40 -10.52
N ALA A 13 -20.00 -8.52 -9.74
CA ALA A 13 -19.96 -9.19 -8.44
C ALA A 13 -19.43 -10.64 -8.58
N TRP A 14 -19.03 -11.26 -7.47
CA TRP A 14 -18.65 -12.66 -7.48
C TRP A 14 -19.89 -13.53 -7.71
N ALA A 15 -19.82 -14.43 -8.69
CA ALA A 15 -20.91 -15.38 -8.95
C ALA A 15 -20.94 -16.49 -7.88
N ALA A 16 -22.09 -17.16 -7.71
CA ALA A 16 -22.22 -18.24 -6.72
C ALA A 16 -21.22 -19.39 -7.01
N ASP A 17 -21.13 -19.80 -8.28
CA ASP A 17 -20.23 -20.87 -8.74
C ASP A 17 -18.76 -20.47 -8.57
N GLU A 18 -18.44 -19.20 -8.82
CA GLU A 18 -17.10 -18.64 -8.65
C GLU A 18 -16.67 -18.61 -7.17
N LEU A 19 -17.62 -18.43 -6.24
CA LEU A 19 -17.37 -18.56 -4.80
C LEU A 19 -17.21 -20.02 -4.36
N LEU A 20 -17.95 -20.95 -4.96
CA LEU A 20 -17.77 -22.39 -4.71
C LEU A 20 -16.42 -22.89 -5.23
N GLN A 21 -16.00 -22.46 -6.43
CA GLN A 21 -14.67 -22.71 -6.99
C GLN A 21 -13.55 -22.13 -6.10
N LEU A 22 -13.76 -20.96 -5.50
CA LEU A 22 -12.81 -20.39 -4.54
C LEU A 22 -12.72 -21.21 -3.24
N VAL A 23 -13.85 -21.68 -2.71
CA VAL A 23 -13.86 -22.53 -1.50
C VAL A 23 -13.27 -23.92 -1.78
N GLN A 24 -13.45 -24.47 -2.99
CA GLN A 24 -12.74 -25.68 -3.42
C GLN A 24 -11.23 -25.45 -3.54
N ALA A 25 -10.79 -24.39 -4.22
CA ALA A 25 -9.37 -24.06 -4.34
C ALA A 25 -8.71 -23.88 -2.97
N TRP A 26 -9.44 -23.29 -2.00
CA TRP A 26 -9.02 -23.14 -0.60
C TRP A 26 -8.90 -24.49 0.12
N ASP A 27 -9.90 -25.38 0.00
CA ASP A 27 -9.86 -26.72 0.61
C ASP A 27 -8.63 -27.53 0.15
N GLU A 28 -8.21 -27.35 -1.11
CA GLU A 28 -7.14 -28.11 -1.75
C GLU A 28 -5.71 -27.57 -1.51
N VAL A 29 -5.52 -26.32 -1.05
CA VAL A 29 -4.18 -25.68 -1.01
C VAL A 29 -3.82 -24.89 0.25
N VAL A 30 -4.73 -24.75 1.22
CA VAL A 30 -4.43 -24.10 2.51
C VAL A 30 -4.36 -25.14 3.61
N ASP A 31 -3.22 -25.19 4.30
CA ASP A 31 -2.97 -26.10 5.42
C ASP A 31 -3.82 -25.75 6.65
N ASP A 32 -4.01 -26.73 7.54
CA ASP A 32 -4.72 -26.52 8.80
C ASP A 32 -3.96 -25.57 9.76
N PRO A 33 -4.66 -24.70 10.50
CA PRO A 33 -6.11 -24.48 10.47
C PRO A 33 -6.52 -23.66 9.24
N LYS A 34 -7.54 -24.11 8.51
CA LYS A 34 -7.95 -23.46 7.25
C LYS A 34 -8.68 -22.13 7.43
N ASP A 35 -9.19 -21.82 8.61
CA ASP A 35 -9.99 -20.61 8.90
C ASP A 35 -9.17 -19.30 9.07
N ARG A 36 -7.85 -19.36 8.83
CA ARG A 36 -6.91 -18.25 9.01
C ARG A 36 -7.26 -17.05 8.13
N LEU A 37 -7.59 -15.91 8.77
CA LEU A 37 -7.86 -14.61 8.10
C LEU A 37 -6.68 -14.08 7.25
N LEU A 38 -5.46 -14.56 7.51
CA LEU A 38 -4.23 -14.13 6.84
C LEU A 38 -3.52 -15.36 6.27
N LEU A 39 -3.33 -15.36 4.96
CA LEU A 39 -2.52 -16.31 4.22
C LEU A 39 -1.15 -15.71 3.92
N SER A 40 -0.10 -16.53 3.97
CA SER A 40 1.26 -16.16 3.57
C SER A 40 1.35 -15.75 2.08
N THR A 41 2.48 -15.20 1.66
CA THR A 41 2.68 -14.86 0.24
C THR A 41 2.64 -16.09 -0.68
N GLY A 42 3.13 -17.23 -0.21
CA GLY A 42 3.05 -18.51 -0.92
C GLY A 42 1.62 -19.02 -1.05
N GLU A 43 0.92 -19.18 0.09
CA GLU A 43 -0.48 -19.66 0.10
C GLU A 43 -1.41 -18.78 -0.76
N ARG A 44 -1.22 -17.46 -0.75
CA ARG A 44 -2.00 -16.55 -1.62
C ARG A 44 -1.76 -16.79 -3.11
N ALA A 45 -0.51 -17.02 -3.51
CA ALA A 45 -0.17 -17.32 -4.90
C ALA A 45 -0.72 -18.68 -5.34
N THR A 46 -0.57 -19.71 -4.49
CA THR A 46 -1.10 -21.06 -4.74
C THR A 46 -2.63 -21.07 -4.82
N LEU A 47 -3.31 -20.35 -3.92
CA LEU A 47 -4.77 -20.17 -3.95
C LEU A 47 -5.24 -19.47 -5.22
N HIS A 48 -4.55 -18.42 -5.67
CA HIS A 48 -4.89 -17.73 -6.92
C HIS A 48 -4.69 -18.64 -8.14
N ALA A 49 -3.55 -19.33 -8.22
CA ALA A 49 -3.25 -20.26 -9.30
C ALA A 49 -4.28 -21.40 -9.37
N ARG A 50 -4.64 -22.01 -8.23
CA ARG A 50 -5.61 -23.09 -8.17
C ARG A 50 -7.04 -22.61 -8.45
N PHE A 51 -7.41 -21.43 -7.96
CA PHE A 51 -8.68 -20.79 -8.32
C PHE A 51 -8.78 -20.56 -9.83
N CYS A 52 -7.74 -20.02 -10.49
CA CYS A 52 -7.75 -19.82 -11.94
C CYS A 52 -7.81 -21.16 -12.71
N ALA A 53 -7.20 -22.24 -12.20
CA ALA A 53 -7.33 -23.57 -12.79
C ALA A 53 -8.76 -24.14 -12.71
N LEU A 54 -9.51 -23.88 -11.63
CA LEU A 54 -10.91 -24.31 -11.47
C LEU A 54 -11.91 -23.39 -12.19
N ALA A 55 -11.65 -22.08 -12.20
CA ALA A 55 -12.53 -21.06 -12.80
C ALA A 55 -12.24 -20.77 -14.29
N GLY A 56 -11.21 -21.42 -14.86
CA GLY A 56 -10.85 -21.34 -16.27
C GLY A 56 -10.61 -19.92 -16.78
N ALA A 57 -11.58 -19.36 -17.50
CA ALA A 57 -11.49 -18.04 -18.12
C ALA A 57 -11.65 -16.85 -17.14
N SER A 58 -11.88 -17.08 -15.84
CA SER A 58 -12.09 -15.98 -14.89
C SER A 58 -10.82 -15.15 -14.64
N LYS A 59 -10.89 -13.86 -14.98
CA LYS A 59 -9.77 -12.89 -14.92
C LYS A 59 -9.66 -12.18 -13.56
N ARG A 60 -10.03 -12.82 -12.45
CA ARG A 60 -9.82 -12.23 -11.11
C ARG A 60 -8.32 -12.16 -10.79
N SER A 61 -7.85 -11.01 -10.32
CA SER A 61 -6.47 -10.85 -9.86
C SER A 61 -6.23 -11.51 -8.51
N LEU A 62 -4.98 -11.86 -8.22
CA LEU A 62 -4.48 -12.33 -6.91
C LEU A 62 -5.05 -11.50 -5.73
N SER A 63 -5.04 -10.18 -5.87
CA SER A 63 -5.56 -9.23 -4.87
C SER A 63 -7.09 -9.24 -4.73
N SER A 64 -7.82 -9.67 -5.75
CA SER A 64 -9.28 -9.90 -5.69
C SER A 64 -9.58 -11.22 -4.97
N VAL A 65 -8.89 -12.29 -5.37
CA VAL A 65 -9.03 -13.64 -4.78
C VAL A 65 -8.68 -13.62 -3.28
N THR A 66 -7.51 -13.10 -2.93
CA THR A 66 -7.06 -12.94 -1.52
C THR A 66 -8.07 -12.16 -0.69
N ARG A 67 -8.63 -11.07 -1.25
CA ARG A 67 -9.62 -10.25 -0.54
C ARG A 67 -10.93 -11.02 -0.35
N GLN A 68 -11.39 -11.77 -1.35
CA GLN A 68 -12.64 -12.52 -1.25
C GLN A 68 -12.53 -13.72 -0.31
N HIS A 69 -11.38 -14.41 -0.26
CA HIS A 69 -11.05 -15.41 0.77
C HIS A 69 -11.22 -14.85 2.19
N HIS A 70 -10.57 -13.72 2.48
CA HIS A 70 -10.69 -13.05 3.79
C HIS A 70 -12.14 -12.67 4.13
N ARG A 71 -12.93 -12.21 3.14
CA ARG A 71 -14.36 -11.91 3.33
C ARG A 71 -15.20 -13.15 3.62
N LEU A 72 -14.90 -14.28 2.98
CA LEU A 72 -15.58 -15.55 3.25
C LEU A 72 -15.26 -16.05 4.66
N CYS A 73 -14.01 -15.91 5.13
CA CYS A 73 -13.62 -16.22 6.50
C CYS A 73 -14.42 -15.41 7.53
N THR A 74 -14.47 -14.07 7.39
CA THR A 74 -15.27 -13.20 8.28
C THR A 74 -16.77 -13.52 8.21
N SER A 75 -17.32 -13.77 7.01
CA SER A 75 -18.73 -14.19 6.87
C SER A 75 -19.02 -15.52 7.57
N TYR A 76 -18.17 -16.54 7.38
CA TYR A 76 -18.31 -17.85 8.04
C TYR A 76 -18.28 -17.71 9.57
N ARG A 77 -17.28 -16.99 10.10
CA ARG A 77 -17.13 -16.76 11.54
C ARG A 77 -18.36 -16.06 12.16
N LEU A 78 -18.93 -15.05 11.50
CA LEU A 78 -20.17 -14.41 11.98
C LEU A 78 -21.36 -15.38 12.00
N ILE A 79 -21.51 -16.22 10.97
CA ILE A 79 -22.61 -17.18 10.89
C ILE A 79 -22.49 -18.19 12.04
N VAL A 80 -21.33 -18.83 12.21
CA VAL A 80 -21.05 -19.79 13.30
C VAL A 80 -21.22 -19.16 14.69
N GLU A 81 -20.76 -17.91 14.89
CA GLU A 81 -20.94 -17.21 16.16
C GLU A 81 -22.41 -16.87 16.43
N THR A 82 -23.19 -16.56 15.38
CA THR A 82 -24.63 -16.31 15.49
C THR A 82 -25.39 -17.59 15.80
N ASP A 83 -25.17 -18.67 15.03
CA ASP A 83 -25.82 -19.97 15.25
C ASP A 83 -25.55 -20.51 16.66
N LYS A 84 -24.31 -20.38 17.15
CA LYS A 84 -23.94 -20.73 18.53
C LYS A 84 -24.70 -19.91 19.57
N LYS A 85 -24.90 -18.61 19.35
CA LYS A 85 -25.68 -17.72 20.24
C LYS A 85 -27.18 -17.97 20.15
N SER A 86 -27.70 -18.30 18.96
CA SER A 86 -29.10 -18.67 18.74
C SER A 86 -29.45 -19.97 19.44
N LEU A 87 -28.62 -21.02 19.28
CA LEU A 87 -28.76 -22.29 19.97
C LEU A 87 -28.74 -22.13 21.50
N GLN A 88 -27.87 -21.27 22.04
CA GLN A 88 -27.83 -20.93 23.48
C GLN A 88 -29.08 -20.17 23.99
N ARG A 89 -29.90 -19.62 23.10
CA ARG A 89 -31.08 -18.80 23.43
C ARG A 89 -32.41 -19.45 23.04
N GLY A 90 -32.39 -20.59 22.36
CA GLY A 90 -33.58 -21.17 21.73
C GLY A 90 -34.14 -20.30 20.60
N ALA A 91 -33.30 -19.48 19.98
CA ALA A 91 -33.66 -18.59 18.87
C ALA A 91 -33.34 -19.25 17.50
N PRO A 92 -33.98 -18.82 16.40
CA PRO A 92 -33.69 -19.31 15.05
C PRO A 92 -32.23 -19.13 14.63
N GLY A 93 -31.73 -20.06 13.82
CA GLY A 93 -30.40 -20.02 13.21
C GLY A 93 -30.28 -18.98 12.09
N TRP A 94 -29.05 -18.68 11.67
CA TRP A 94 -28.74 -17.62 10.69
C TRP A 94 -29.57 -17.68 9.40
N PHE A 95 -29.78 -18.89 8.88
CA PHE A 95 -30.54 -19.11 7.64
C PHE A 95 -32.07 -19.12 7.82
N GLU A 96 -32.53 -19.16 9.07
CA GLU A 96 -33.96 -19.04 9.45
C GLU A 96 -34.35 -17.58 9.75
N LEU A 97 -33.36 -16.72 10.09
CA LEU A 97 -33.55 -15.27 10.22
C LEU A 97 -33.97 -14.64 8.90
N SER A 98 -34.84 -13.61 8.96
CA SER A 98 -35.26 -12.86 7.78
C SER A 98 -34.09 -12.14 7.11
N ALA A 99 -34.24 -11.84 5.81
CA ALA A 99 -33.23 -11.09 5.05
C ALA A 99 -32.90 -9.72 5.66
N ALA A 100 -33.87 -9.10 6.38
CA ALA A 100 -33.69 -7.84 7.10
C ALA A 100 -32.81 -8.02 8.36
N GLU A 101 -33.07 -9.05 9.17
CA GLU A 101 -32.26 -9.36 10.36
C GLU A 101 -30.84 -9.78 9.97
N GLN A 102 -30.68 -10.64 8.96
CA GLN A 102 -29.38 -10.96 8.39
C GLN A 102 -28.66 -9.71 7.85
N HIS A 103 -29.39 -8.73 7.27
CA HIS A 103 -28.79 -7.46 6.87
C HIS A 103 -28.33 -6.64 8.09
N GLU A 104 -29.15 -6.54 9.14
CA GLU A 104 -28.82 -5.78 10.34
C GLU A 104 -27.63 -6.36 11.11
N LEU A 105 -27.58 -7.69 11.31
CA LEU A 105 -26.42 -8.36 11.91
C LEU A 105 -25.14 -8.09 11.10
N ARG A 106 -25.21 -8.17 9.76
CA ARG A 106 -24.08 -7.79 8.89
C ARG A 106 -23.76 -6.30 9.01
N ARG A 107 -24.74 -5.41 9.17
CA ARG A 107 -24.52 -3.96 9.33
C ARG A 107 -23.84 -3.63 10.66
N VAL A 108 -24.23 -4.30 11.74
CA VAL A 108 -23.58 -4.16 13.06
C VAL A 108 -22.15 -4.71 13.01
N HIS A 109 -21.93 -5.89 12.43
CA HIS A 109 -20.59 -6.47 12.32
C HIS A 109 -19.64 -5.68 11.41
N ASN A 110 -20.14 -5.14 10.28
CA ASN A 110 -19.33 -4.31 9.36
C ASN A 110 -18.82 -3.00 9.97
N LYS A 111 -19.33 -2.58 11.14
CA LYS A 111 -18.75 -1.46 11.92
C LYS A 111 -17.42 -1.86 12.58
N LYS A 112 -17.21 -3.16 12.86
CA LYS A 112 -15.98 -3.72 13.44
C LYS A 112 -15.07 -4.29 12.34
N GLU A 113 -15.55 -5.25 11.57
CA GLU A 113 -14.79 -5.89 10.47
C GLU A 113 -15.42 -5.57 9.11
N LYS A 114 -14.73 -4.75 8.30
CA LYS A 114 -15.25 -4.26 7.02
C LYS A 114 -15.10 -5.30 5.91
N GLY A 115 -16.22 -5.72 5.32
CA GLY A 115 -16.21 -6.30 3.97
C GLY A 115 -17.05 -7.55 3.74
N MET A 116 -17.97 -7.89 4.65
CA MET A 116 -18.83 -9.09 4.58
C MET A 116 -19.31 -9.44 3.15
N THR A 117 -19.25 -10.72 2.78
CA THR A 117 -19.91 -11.23 1.57
C THR A 117 -21.21 -11.95 1.91
N VAL A 118 -22.16 -12.00 0.95
CA VAL A 118 -23.36 -12.84 1.11
C VAL A 118 -22.95 -14.30 0.96
N VAL A 119 -23.38 -15.15 1.89
CA VAL A 119 -23.15 -16.60 1.90
C VAL A 119 -24.53 -17.26 1.97
N GLY A 120 -24.84 -18.11 0.98
CA GLY A 120 -26.03 -18.95 0.99
C GLY A 120 -25.77 -20.32 1.65
N PRO A 121 -26.81 -21.12 1.94
CA PRO A 121 -26.66 -22.40 2.64
C PRO A 121 -25.68 -23.38 1.95
N GLU A 122 -25.69 -23.44 0.62
CA GLU A 122 -24.77 -24.24 -0.22
C GLU A 122 -23.29 -23.90 0.05
N LEU A 123 -22.98 -22.61 0.00
CA LEU A 123 -21.63 -22.07 0.20
C LEU A 123 -21.22 -22.20 1.68
N PHE A 124 -22.16 -22.05 2.61
CA PHE A 124 -21.90 -22.29 4.04
C PHE A 124 -21.57 -23.75 4.33
N ARG A 125 -22.33 -24.72 3.81
CA ARG A 125 -22.00 -26.16 3.95
C ARG A 125 -20.62 -26.50 3.39
N SER A 126 -20.21 -25.81 2.32
CA SER A 126 -18.86 -25.93 1.76
C SER A 126 -17.80 -25.32 2.68
N LEU A 127 -18.02 -24.10 3.18
CA LEU A 127 -17.12 -23.43 4.12
C LEU A 127 -16.97 -24.19 5.46
N ASP A 128 -18.05 -24.78 5.96
CA ASP A 128 -18.06 -25.54 7.21
C ASP A 128 -17.28 -26.85 7.11
N ARG A 129 -17.33 -27.52 5.95
CA ARG A 129 -16.45 -28.67 5.65
C ARG A 129 -14.96 -28.27 5.69
N VAL A 130 -14.62 -27.08 5.18
CA VAL A 130 -13.25 -26.57 5.10
C VAL A 130 -12.74 -26.08 6.46
N CYS A 131 -13.53 -25.26 7.16
CA CYS A 131 -13.10 -24.54 8.36
C CYS A 131 -13.49 -25.24 9.67
N GLY A 132 -14.58 -26.01 9.68
CA GLY A 132 -15.14 -26.61 10.90
C GLY A 132 -14.38 -27.82 11.43
N GLY A 133 -13.48 -28.43 10.64
CA GLY A 133 -12.55 -29.50 11.03
C GLY A 133 -13.17 -30.87 11.42
N ILE A 134 -14.46 -30.92 11.73
CA ILE A 134 -15.18 -32.07 12.30
C ILE A 134 -15.19 -33.32 11.38
N GLY A 135 -15.07 -33.14 10.05
CA GLY A 135 -15.22 -34.23 9.08
C GLY A 135 -13.99 -35.12 8.84
N ALA A 136 -12.77 -34.56 8.85
CA ALA A 136 -11.61 -35.24 8.27
C ALA A 136 -10.89 -36.23 9.21
N ALA A 137 -10.96 -36.00 10.53
CA ALA A 137 -10.16 -36.73 11.53
C ALA A 137 -10.65 -38.17 11.84
N LYS A 138 -11.75 -38.63 11.22
CA LYS A 138 -12.26 -40.01 11.32
C LYS A 138 -12.00 -40.83 10.05
N LYS A 139 -10.81 -40.72 9.46
CA LYS A 139 -10.30 -41.79 8.58
C LYS A 139 -10.34 -43.13 9.34
N GLN A 140 -10.84 -44.17 8.69
CA GLN A 140 -11.15 -45.44 9.33
C GLN A 140 -9.88 -46.10 9.90
N LYS A 141 -9.75 -46.16 11.23
CA LYS A 141 -8.97 -47.23 11.86
C LYS A 141 -9.71 -48.53 11.58
N VAL A 142 -9.23 -49.29 10.61
CA VAL A 142 -9.68 -50.67 10.34
C VAL A 142 -9.49 -51.46 11.64
N ALA A 143 -10.59 -51.92 12.22
CA ALA A 143 -10.58 -52.56 13.52
C ALA A 143 -10.07 -54.00 13.40
N LEU A 144 -8.88 -54.29 13.91
CA LEU A 144 -8.52 -55.66 14.26
C LEU A 144 -9.41 -56.12 15.45
N PRO A 145 -10.04 -57.31 15.38
CA PRO A 145 -10.88 -57.82 16.46
C PRO A 145 -10.02 -58.37 17.61
N GLY A 146 -9.74 -57.53 18.61
CA GLY A 146 -8.77 -57.83 19.68
C GLY A 146 -9.29 -57.68 21.11
N LYS A 147 -10.03 -58.69 21.60
CA LYS A 147 -10.41 -58.99 23.01
C LYS A 147 -11.07 -57.90 23.87
N LYS A 148 -12.16 -58.31 24.54
CA LYS A 148 -12.83 -57.57 25.63
C LYS A 148 -12.13 -57.86 26.96
N GLU A 149 -12.14 -56.91 27.89
CA GLU A 149 -12.21 -57.23 29.34
C GLU A 149 -12.92 -56.08 30.10
N PRO A 150 -13.82 -56.34 31.08
CA PRO A 150 -14.61 -55.31 31.74
C PRO A 150 -14.17 -55.00 33.18
N LYS A 151 -14.00 -53.70 33.50
CA LYS A 151 -14.04 -53.17 34.88
C LYS A 151 -14.92 -51.92 34.87
N GLN A 152 -16.17 -52.06 35.29
CA GLN A 152 -16.64 -51.81 36.66
C GLN A 152 -16.48 -50.36 37.12
N SER A 153 -17.64 -49.75 37.30
CA SER A 153 -17.92 -48.42 37.82
C SER A 153 -17.42 -48.19 39.25
N GLN A 154 -17.19 -46.92 39.60
CA GLN A 154 -17.68 -46.31 40.85
C GLN A 154 -17.92 -44.78 40.66
N PRO A 155 -18.74 -44.11 41.51
CA PRO A 155 -19.27 -42.77 41.22
C PRO A 155 -18.97 -41.69 42.30
N LYS A 156 -19.44 -40.45 42.05
CA LYS A 156 -19.50 -39.27 42.96
C LYS A 156 -18.12 -38.58 43.16
N ARG A 157 -18.00 -37.24 43.11
CA ARG A 157 -18.76 -36.25 43.90
C ARG A 157 -18.95 -34.91 43.19
N SER A 158 -20.08 -34.26 43.48
CA SER A 158 -20.31 -32.84 43.22
C SER A 158 -19.82 -31.98 44.39
N HIS A 159 -19.25 -30.81 44.11
CA HIS A 159 -18.99 -29.78 45.10
C HIS A 159 -19.70 -28.47 44.73
N HIS A 160 -20.95 -28.35 45.19
CA HIS A 160 -21.56 -27.04 45.40
C HIS A 160 -20.76 -26.27 46.47
N LYS A 161 -20.40 -25.03 46.19
CA LYS A 161 -19.95 -24.06 47.21
C LYS A 161 -20.74 -22.76 47.06
N LYS A 162 -21.85 -22.69 47.80
CA LYS A 162 -22.73 -21.51 47.89
C LYS A 162 -22.46 -20.82 49.23
N LYS A 163 -22.09 -19.53 49.24
CA LYS A 163 -22.01 -18.73 50.47
C LYS A 163 -22.41 -17.27 50.20
N ASN A 164 -23.60 -16.93 50.68
CA ASN A 164 -24.09 -15.56 50.94
C ASN A 164 -23.47 -15.06 52.27
N ALA A 165 -23.49 -13.78 52.66
CA ALA A 165 -23.64 -12.47 51.99
C ALA A 165 -23.30 -11.37 53.05
N ALA A 166 -23.21 -10.09 52.64
CA ALA A 166 -22.81 -8.91 53.46
C ALA A 166 -21.35 -8.98 53.98
N SER A 167 -20.60 -7.90 54.18
CA SER A 167 -20.83 -6.44 54.05
C SER A 167 -19.45 -5.73 53.90
N GLU A 168 -19.25 -4.43 53.63
CA GLU A 168 -20.10 -3.23 53.39
C GLU A 168 -19.39 -2.38 52.26
N PRO A 169 -19.71 -1.10 51.93
CA PRO A 169 -19.15 -0.41 50.75
C PRO A 169 -17.91 0.47 51.02
N GLU A 170 -16.85 0.32 50.21
CA GLU A 170 -15.74 1.28 50.10
C GLU A 170 -15.31 1.53 48.63
N GLU A 171 -15.24 2.82 48.28
CA GLU A 171 -14.44 3.49 47.24
C GLU A 171 -14.42 2.97 45.77
N ASP A 172 -15.40 3.42 44.98
CA ASP A 172 -15.34 3.50 43.51
C ASP A 172 -14.26 4.53 43.06
N ALA A 173 -12.98 4.14 43.07
CA ALA A 173 -11.88 5.10 42.91
C ALA A 173 -10.70 4.70 41.99
N ASP A 174 -10.87 3.79 41.01
CA ASP A 174 -9.96 3.79 39.84
C ASP A 174 -10.52 3.15 38.54
N SER A 175 -11.68 3.62 38.08
CA SER A 175 -12.13 3.37 36.69
C SER A 175 -11.35 4.25 35.70
N VAL A 176 -10.03 4.00 35.56
CA VAL A 176 -9.15 4.75 34.64
C VAL A 176 -9.72 4.71 33.23
N ASP A 177 -10.25 5.86 32.80
CA ASP A 177 -10.91 6.00 31.51
C ASP A 177 -9.90 5.72 30.39
N GLN A 178 -10.05 4.58 29.70
CA GLN A 178 -9.21 4.19 28.57
C GLN A 178 -9.63 4.96 27.31
N GLN A 179 -9.61 6.29 27.42
CA GLN A 179 -9.74 7.23 26.34
C GLN A 179 -8.75 6.83 25.23
N PRO A 180 -9.20 6.60 23.99
CA PRO A 180 -8.42 5.85 23.01
C PRO A 180 -7.15 6.59 22.60
N LYS A 181 -6.00 6.06 23.05
CA LYS A 181 -4.62 6.57 22.89
C LYS A 181 -4.12 6.71 21.43
N SER A 182 -5.01 6.71 20.44
CA SER A 182 -4.73 6.85 19.00
C SER A 182 -5.09 8.23 18.43
N ALA A 183 -5.80 9.07 19.19
CA ALA A 183 -6.05 10.46 18.82
C ALA A 183 -4.77 11.28 19.04
N TRP A 184 -4.28 11.95 18.00
CA TRP A 184 -3.16 12.89 18.15
C TRP A 184 -3.66 14.22 18.69
N ALA A 185 -2.96 14.77 19.67
CA ALA A 185 -3.18 16.10 20.21
C ALA A 185 -2.82 17.18 19.18
N SER A 186 -3.38 18.40 19.34
CA SER A 186 -3.08 19.53 18.44
C SER A 186 -1.56 19.78 18.30
N ARG A 187 -0.82 19.73 19.42
CA ARG A 187 0.66 19.84 19.42
C ARG A 187 1.35 18.78 18.56
N GLU A 188 0.88 17.55 18.52
CA GLU A 188 1.47 16.49 17.69
C GLU A 188 1.19 16.72 16.20
N TRP A 189 0.03 17.27 15.85
CA TRP A 189 -0.26 17.68 14.47
C TRP A 189 0.60 18.86 14.02
N ALA A 190 0.85 19.85 14.89
CA ALA A 190 1.78 20.95 14.62
C ALA A 190 3.21 20.43 14.39
N LEU A 191 3.77 19.67 15.35
CA LEU A 191 5.10 19.04 15.22
C LEU A 191 5.23 18.16 13.97
N PHE A 192 4.15 17.51 13.53
CA PHE A 192 4.12 16.74 12.30
C PHE A 192 4.18 17.60 11.04
N VAL A 193 3.51 18.77 11.03
CA VAL A 193 3.57 19.71 9.90
C VAL A 193 4.94 20.36 9.82
N ASP A 194 5.51 20.78 10.95
CA ASP A 194 6.88 21.30 11.01
C ASP A 194 7.90 20.24 10.56
N ALA A 195 7.77 18.99 11.01
CA ALA A 195 8.59 17.87 10.56
C ALA A 195 8.46 17.52 9.07
N TRP A 196 7.26 17.69 8.50
CA TRP A 196 7.04 17.50 7.07
C TRP A 196 7.63 18.67 6.27
N GLN A 197 7.56 19.91 6.79
CA GLN A 197 8.25 21.06 6.19
C GLN A 197 9.76 20.84 6.17
N GLU A 198 10.38 20.52 7.31
CA GLU A 198 11.82 20.23 7.37
C GLU A 198 12.24 19.08 6.45
N ALA A 199 11.38 18.06 6.28
CA ALA A 199 11.65 16.95 5.37
C ALA A 199 11.51 17.33 3.89
N VAL A 200 10.64 18.30 3.54
CA VAL A 200 10.58 18.87 2.19
C VAL A 200 11.81 19.74 1.94
N ASP A 201 12.14 20.62 2.89
CA ASP A 201 13.21 21.61 2.73
C ASP A 201 14.59 20.93 2.63
N GLU A 202 14.92 19.99 3.53
CA GLU A 202 16.16 19.18 3.43
C GLU A 202 16.23 18.36 2.12
N PHE A 203 15.09 17.92 1.58
CA PHE A 203 15.02 17.13 0.35
C PHE A 203 15.10 17.97 -0.94
N ILE A 204 14.84 19.28 -0.83
CA ILE A 204 15.17 20.27 -1.86
C ILE A 204 16.67 20.62 -1.77
N ASP A 205 17.16 20.91 -0.57
CA ASP A 205 18.54 21.34 -0.30
C ASP A 205 19.60 20.29 -0.68
N TYR A 206 19.30 18.99 -0.56
CA TYR A 206 20.20 17.92 -1.04
C TYR A 206 20.34 17.83 -2.56
N GLY A 207 19.61 18.62 -3.33
CA GLY A 207 19.85 18.76 -4.78
C GLY A 207 19.56 17.50 -5.57
N ASN A 208 18.34 16.98 -5.50
CA ASN A 208 17.86 16.05 -6.52
C ASN A 208 17.99 16.71 -7.90
N GLU A 209 18.60 16.02 -8.87
CA GLU A 209 18.67 16.49 -10.27
C GLU A 209 17.25 16.81 -10.78
N PRO A 210 17.01 17.98 -11.40
CA PRO A 210 15.65 18.48 -11.68
C PRO A 210 14.81 17.56 -12.60
N ASP A 211 15.44 16.67 -13.35
CA ASP A 211 14.77 15.68 -14.20
C ASP A 211 14.33 14.39 -13.46
N GLU A 212 14.87 14.08 -12.27
CA GLU A 212 14.50 12.87 -11.53
C GLU A 212 13.27 13.07 -10.63
N LYS A 213 12.23 12.26 -10.86
CA LYS A 213 10.92 12.36 -10.20
C LYS A 213 10.90 11.69 -8.83
N VAL A 214 11.82 12.07 -7.95
CA VAL A 214 11.97 11.46 -6.63
C VAL A 214 10.89 11.98 -5.67
N LYS A 215 9.91 11.15 -5.36
CA LYS A 215 8.85 11.48 -4.40
C LYS A 215 9.41 11.51 -2.97
N LEU A 216 9.13 12.59 -2.24
CA LEU A 216 9.50 12.75 -0.82
C LEU A 216 9.22 11.47 0.01
N PRO A 217 10.26 10.82 0.57
CA PRO A 217 10.07 9.59 1.33
C PRO A 217 9.41 9.84 2.69
N ASN A 218 8.31 9.15 2.99
CA ASN A 218 7.62 9.25 4.28
C ASN A 218 8.46 8.77 5.48
N TRP A 219 9.61 8.12 5.26
CA TRP A 219 10.56 7.81 6.34
C TRP A 219 11.36 9.04 6.79
N LEU A 220 11.62 10.02 5.91
CA LEU A 220 12.32 11.26 6.26
C LEU A 220 11.42 12.14 7.13
N ILE A 221 10.14 12.26 6.77
CA ILE A 221 9.11 12.92 7.60
C ILE A 221 9.03 12.25 8.99
N ARG A 222 9.13 10.91 9.06
CA ARG A 222 9.20 10.20 10.36
C ARG A 222 10.44 10.59 11.16
N GLN A 223 11.61 10.63 10.52
CA GLN A 223 12.88 10.96 11.16
C GLN A 223 12.83 12.37 11.75
N LYS A 224 12.37 13.36 10.98
CA LYS A 224 12.13 14.73 11.46
C LYS A 224 11.14 14.79 12.61
N PHE A 225 10.02 14.06 12.50
CA PHE A 225 8.99 14.05 13.55
C PHE A 225 9.53 13.51 14.88
N VAL A 226 10.35 12.46 14.87
CA VAL A 226 10.99 11.94 16.08
C VAL A 226 12.09 12.88 16.59
N ALA A 227 12.86 13.53 15.70
CA ALA A 227 13.87 14.52 16.07
C ALA A 227 13.26 15.77 16.76
N LEU A 228 12.07 16.20 16.33
CA LEU A 228 11.29 17.28 16.97
C LEU A 228 10.52 16.82 18.23
N GLY A 229 10.80 15.62 18.76
CA GLY A 229 10.22 15.11 20.01
C GLY A 229 8.87 14.41 19.86
N GLY A 230 8.46 14.04 18.64
CA GLY A 230 7.30 13.20 18.38
C GLY A 230 7.52 11.73 18.83
N PRO A 231 6.45 10.97 19.15
CA PRO A 231 6.59 9.63 19.73
C PRO A 231 7.39 8.64 18.84
N ALA A 232 8.46 8.06 19.40
CA ALA A 232 9.41 7.23 18.67
C ALA A 232 8.83 5.90 18.16
N ASP A 233 7.72 5.42 18.72
CA ASP A 233 6.94 4.27 18.26
C ASP A 233 6.12 4.56 16.99
N THR A 234 5.94 5.84 16.64
CA THR A 234 5.20 6.27 15.43
C THR A 234 5.80 5.61 14.18
N THR A 235 5.03 4.76 13.50
CA THR A 235 5.50 4.04 12.31
C THR A 235 5.43 4.90 11.03
N VAL A 236 6.22 4.55 10.00
CA VAL A 236 6.11 5.17 8.65
C VAL A 236 4.70 4.99 8.06
N GLY A 237 4.01 3.90 8.42
CA GLY A 237 2.60 3.68 8.07
C GLY A 237 1.66 4.70 8.73
N SER A 238 1.90 5.03 10.01
CA SER A 238 1.19 6.10 10.72
C SER A 238 1.43 7.46 10.05
N ILE A 239 2.70 7.85 9.83
CA ILE A 239 3.08 9.08 9.10
C ILE A 239 2.38 9.17 7.75
N THR A 240 2.35 8.08 6.97
CA THR A 240 1.67 8.00 5.67
C THR A 240 0.15 8.23 5.79
N ALA A 241 -0.49 7.72 6.83
CA ALA A 241 -1.92 7.91 7.08
C ALA A 241 -2.24 9.33 7.60
N LYS A 242 -1.40 9.88 8.48
CA LYS A 242 -1.51 11.23 9.04
C LYS A 242 -1.32 12.30 7.96
N LYS A 243 -0.30 12.16 7.08
CA LYS A 243 -0.09 12.99 5.88
C LYS A 243 -1.34 13.04 5.00
N ARG A 244 -1.90 11.87 4.66
CA ARG A 244 -3.14 11.79 3.87
C ARG A 244 -4.33 12.44 4.57
N CYS A 245 -4.43 12.29 5.90
CA CYS A 245 -5.50 12.92 6.68
C CYS A 245 -5.39 14.45 6.59
N ILE A 246 -4.21 15.02 6.83
CA ILE A 246 -3.97 16.47 6.71
C ILE A 246 -4.26 16.97 5.30
N ILE A 247 -3.75 16.32 4.24
CA ILE A 247 -3.98 16.77 2.85
C ILE A 247 -5.48 16.82 2.53
N HIS A 248 -6.25 15.80 2.92
CA HIS A 248 -7.70 15.78 2.72
C HIS A 248 -8.39 16.89 3.53
N SER A 249 -7.94 17.15 4.76
CA SER A 249 -8.49 18.19 5.64
C SER A 249 -8.15 19.61 5.18
N TYR A 250 -6.94 19.84 4.71
CA TYR A 250 -6.50 21.11 4.11
C TYR A 250 -7.29 21.41 2.84
N ASN A 251 -7.42 20.45 1.92
CA ASN A 251 -8.21 20.63 0.70
C ASN A 251 -9.70 20.88 1.01
N PHE A 252 -10.24 20.24 2.05
CA PHE A 252 -11.59 20.51 2.54
C PHE A 252 -11.73 21.94 3.10
N ILE A 253 -10.82 22.37 3.97
CA ILE A 253 -10.83 23.73 4.54
C ILE A 253 -10.67 24.78 3.43
N ARG A 254 -9.79 24.55 2.45
CA ARG A 254 -9.60 25.44 1.28
C ARG A 254 -10.89 25.63 0.49
N GLN A 255 -11.66 24.56 0.27
CA GLN A 255 -12.99 24.65 -0.37
C GLN A 255 -14.00 25.41 0.49
N CYS A 256 -13.97 25.26 1.82
CA CYS A 256 -14.83 26.02 2.73
C CYS A 256 -14.47 27.51 2.81
N VAL A 257 -13.17 27.86 2.84
CA VAL A 257 -12.70 29.26 2.85
C VAL A 257 -13.24 29.99 1.61
N THR A 258 -12.91 29.50 0.40
CA THR A 258 -13.38 30.11 -0.86
C THR A 258 -14.92 30.12 -0.97
N GLY A 259 -15.59 29.13 -0.38
CA GLY A 259 -17.05 29.06 -0.36
C GLY A 259 -17.72 30.09 0.56
N LEU A 260 -17.15 30.37 1.74
CA LEU A 260 -17.66 31.36 2.69
C LEU A 260 -17.32 32.79 2.24
N GLU A 261 -16.09 33.00 1.77
CA GLU A 261 -15.61 34.24 1.15
C GLU A 261 -16.53 34.71 0.01
N ALA A 262 -17.02 33.77 -0.81
CA ALA A 262 -17.97 34.04 -1.89
C ALA A 262 -19.46 34.10 -1.49
N LEU A 263 -19.81 33.76 -0.25
CA LEU A 263 -21.20 33.75 0.25
C LEU A 263 -21.54 35.00 1.07
N ASP A 264 -20.72 35.29 2.07
CA ASP A 264 -20.93 36.38 3.03
C ASP A 264 -19.63 37.04 3.54
N GLY A 265 -18.47 36.57 3.09
CA GLY A 265 -17.17 37.07 3.50
C GLY A 265 -16.64 36.48 4.82
N SER A 266 -17.34 35.51 5.43
CA SER A 266 -16.94 34.93 6.72
C SER A 266 -15.62 34.15 6.64
N ASP A 267 -14.74 34.36 7.60
CA ASP A 267 -13.52 33.58 7.73
C ASP A 267 -13.79 32.22 8.42
N TRP A 268 -13.40 31.13 7.77
CA TRP A 268 -13.46 29.78 8.33
C TRP A 268 -12.83 29.66 9.73
N PHE A 269 -11.75 30.41 10.01
CA PHE A 269 -11.02 30.34 11.27
C PHE A 269 -11.64 31.18 12.40
N GLU A 270 -12.62 32.02 12.10
CA GLU A 270 -13.42 32.75 13.11
C GLU A 270 -14.65 31.96 13.56
N LEU A 271 -15.09 30.99 12.75
CA LEU A 271 -16.16 30.05 13.10
C LEU A 271 -15.79 29.19 14.32
N THR A 272 -16.74 29.03 15.24
CA THR A 272 -16.54 28.17 16.41
C THR A 272 -16.30 26.72 15.99
N PHE A 273 -15.66 25.93 16.87
CA PHE A 273 -15.45 24.49 16.64
C PHE A 273 -16.76 23.77 16.24
N ASN A 274 -17.89 24.14 16.87
CA ASN A 274 -19.19 23.55 16.57
C ASN A 274 -19.69 23.88 15.16
N GLU A 275 -19.40 25.07 14.63
CA GLU A 275 -19.78 25.48 13.27
C GLU A 275 -18.87 24.84 12.23
N ARG A 276 -17.55 24.88 12.43
CA ARG A 276 -16.57 24.15 11.60
C ARG A 276 -16.94 22.66 11.52
N PHE A 277 -17.27 22.02 12.64
CA PHE A 277 -17.71 20.61 12.70
C PHE A 277 -19.09 20.37 12.03
N ARG A 278 -20.02 21.32 12.10
CA ARG A 278 -21.32 21.25 11.40
C ARG A 278 -21.15 21.36 9.88
N LEU A 279 -20.34 22.30 9.40
CA LEU A 279 -20.03 22.45 7.96
C LEU A 279 -19.33 21.19 7.43
N GLN A 280 -18.33 20.70 8.16
CA GLN A 280 -17.65 19.42 7.91
C GLN A 280 -18.65 18.26 7.79
N ARG A 281 -19.65 18.16 8.68
CA ARG A 281 -20.71 17.12 8.59
C ARG A 281 -21.72 17.31 7.45
N LYS A 282 -21.93 18.54 6.95
CA LYS A 282 -22.82 18.80 5.81
C LYS A 282 -22.17 18.41 4.49
N LEU A 283 -20.88 18.73 4.32
CA LEU A 283 -20.13 18.56 3.07
C LEU A 283 -19.47 17.18 2.95
N VAL A 284 -18.97 16.60 4.06
CA VAL A 284 -18.49 15.22 4.06
C VAL A 284 -19.69 14.28 4.04
N SER A 285 -19.95 13.69 2.86
CA SER A 285 -21.05 12.73 2.64
C SER A 285 -21.18 11.71 3.79
N PRO A 286 -22.38 11.41 4.31
CA PRO A 286 -22.58 10.47 5.43
C PRO A 286 -22.06 9.04 5.19
N LYS A 287 -21.73 8.68 3.94
CA LYS A 287 -21.10 7.40 3.56
C LYS A 287 -19.56 7.42 3.64
N SER A 288 -18.94 8.60 3.69
CA SER A 288 -17.51 8.75 3.89
C SER A 288 -17.14 8.49 5.35
N SER A 289 -16.41 7.40 5.62
CA SER A 289 -15.87 7.16 6.96
C SER A 289 -14.60 7.99 7.25
N GLN A 290 -14.26 8.97 6.41
CA GLN A 290 -13.23 9.96 6.72
C GLN A 290 -13.84 11.03 7.62
N ARG A 291 -13.78 10.81 8.95
CA ARG A 291 -13.70 11.95 9.86
C ARG A 291 -12.41 12.69 9.51
N VAL A 292 -12.55 13.91 8.96
CA VAL A 292 -11.51 14.94 9.12
C VAL A 292 -11.32 15.08 10.63
N GLY A 293 -10.14 14.68 11.10
CA GLY A 293 -9.88 14.36 12.51
C GLY A 293 -8.56 14.92 13.06
N CYS A 294 -7.84 15.69 12.24
CA CYS A 294 -6.94 16.73 12.70
C CYS A 294 -7.76 18.02 12.82
N GLU A 295 -7.72 18.66 13.98
CA GLU A 295 -8.03 20.09 14.03
C GLU A 295 -6.83 20.84 13.43
N ILE A 296 -7.12 21.84 12.59
CA ILE A 296 -6.13 22.66 11.90
C ILE A 296 -6.51 24.12 12.19
N ASP A 297 -5.59 24.83 12.84
CA ASP A 297 -5.68 26.27 13.08
C ASP A 297 -5.17 27.11 11.90
N ARG A 298 -5.26 28.45 12.02
CA ARG A 298 -4.90 29.41 10.98
C ARG A 298 -3.41 29.42 10.63
N GLU A 299 -2.50 29.07 11.55
CA GLU A 299 -1.07 28.96 11.27
C GLU A 299 -0.74 27.62 10.62
N THR A 300 -1.19 26.53 11.23
CA THR A 300 -1.01 25.17 10.71
C THR A 300 -1.56 25.05 9.28
N TYR A 301 -2.71 25.65 8.98
CA TYR A 301 -3.25 25.71 7.61
C TYR A 301 -2.32 26.41 6.60
N ARG A 302 -1.74 27.56 6.99
CA ARG A 302 -0.79 28.30 6.13
C ARG A 302 0.50 27.50 5.91
N LYS A 303 1.05 26.89 6.96
CA LYS A 303 2.21 25.98 6.87
C LYS A 303 1.93 24.81 5.92
N ILE A 304 0.79 24.13 6.07
CA ILE A 304 0.40 23.02 5.18
C ILE A 304 0.32 23.47 3.70
N GLY A 305 -0.18 24.68 3.43
CA GLY A 305 -0.19 25.24 2.08
C GLY A 305 1.21 25.32 1.47
N ILE A 306 2.14 25.96 2.18
CA ILE A 306 3.55 26.11 1.77
C ILE A 306 4.22 24.74 1.56
N VAL A 307 3.97 23.78 2.46
CA VAL A 307 4.53 22.42 2.39
C VAL A 307 3.99 21.64 1.19
N ILE A 308 2.70 21.78 0.87
CA ILE A 308 2.09 21.14 -0.30
C ILE A 308 2.61 21.77 -1.59
N GLU A 309 2.74 23.10 -1.65
CA GLU A 309 3.28 23.83 -2.80
C GLU A 309 4.74 23.41 -3.10
N LYS A 310 5.60 23.37 -2.06
CA LYS A 310 6.98 22.87 -2.20
C LYS A 310 7.05 21.39 -2.60
N GLU A 311 6.17 20.52 -2.09
CA GLU A 311 6.10 19.11 -2.54
C GLU A 311 5.51 18.97 -3.96
N GLU A 312 4.70 19.93 -4.42
CA GLU A 312 4.24 19.99 -5.81
C GLU A 312 5.35 20.44 -6.76
N VAL A 313 6.26 21.33 -6.35
CA VAL A 313 7.51 21.63 -7.11
C VAL A 313 8.31 20.35 -7.36
N LEU A 314 8.55 19.53 -6.33
CA LEU A 314 9.21 18.22 -6.45
C LEU A 314 8.49 17.25 -7.41
N GLY A 315 7.22 17.48 -7.74
CA GLY A 315 6.44 16.68 -8.70
C GLY A 315 6.32 17.28 -10.11
N THR A 316 6.53 18.59 -10.29
CA THR A 316 6.08 19.34 -11.49
C THR A 316 7.16 19.73 -12.47
N VAL A 317 8.45 19.77 -12.09
CA VAL A 317 9.58 20.01 -13.02
C VAL A 317 9.53 19.04 -14.22
N ALA A 318 8.99 17.85 -13.97
CA ALA A 318 8.52 16.82 -14.91
C ALA A 318 7.74 17.26 -16.17
N ALA A 319 7.24 18.50 -16.27
CA ALA A 319 6.31 18.95 -17.31
C ALA A 319 6.91 19.87 -18.39
N THR A 320 7.97 20.63 -18.08
CA THR A 320 8.57 21.61 -19.02
C THR A 320 9.63 21.01 -19.94
N GLY A 321 10.11 19.80 -19.64
CA GLY A 321 11.00 19.01 -20.49
C GLY A 321 10.42 18.82 -21.88
N ARG A 322 10.88 19.64 -22.85
CA ARG A 322 10.43 19.63 -24.25
C ARG A 322 10.44 18.20 -24.79
N LYS A 323 9.26 17.66 -25.14
CA LYS A 323 9.14 16.40 -25.88
C LYS A 323 9.90 16.51 -27.21
N ARG A 324 11.18 16.10 -27.23
CA ARG A 324 11.96 15.94 -28.47
C ARG A 324 11.16 15.00 -29.35
N LYS A 325 10.68 15.52 -30.48
CA LYS A 325 9.71 14.90 -31.38
C LYS A 325 10.36 13.68 -32.04
N ARG A 326 10.30 12.52 -31.36
CA ARG A 326 10.80 11.23 -31.88
C ARG A 326 10.22 11.03 -33.28
N GLY A 327 11.08 11.09 -34.29
CA GLY A 327 10.67 10.96 -35.68
C GLY A 327 10.00 9.61 -35.88
N HIS A 328 8.82 9.61 -36.50
CA HIS A 328 8.23 8.37 -36.98
C HIS A 328 9.14 7.82 -38.09
N PRO A 329 9.65 6.57 -38.00
CA PRO A 329 10.38 5.99 -39.11
C PRO A 329 9.44 5.84 -40.31
N ASN A 330 9.89 6.30 -41.48
CA ASN A 330 9.07 6.31 -42.69
C ASN A 330 8.61 4.90 -43.06
N ALA A 331 7.30 4.68 -43.14
CA ALA A 331 6.73 3.42 -43.59
C ALA A 331 7.12 3.14 -45.05
N ARG A 332 7.48 1.89 -45.33
CA ARG A 332 8.01 1.45 -46.63
C ARG A 332 6.89 1.42 -47.69
N LYS A 333 7.23 1.74 -48.93
CA LYS A 333 6.30 1.63 -50.07
C LYS A 333 5.89 0.17 -50.30
N THR A 334 4.60 -0.05 -50.58
CA THR A 334 4.06 -1.28 -51.19
C THR A 334 3.05 -0.90 -52.27
N SER A 335 2.84 -1.78 -53.24
CA SER A 335 2.34 -1.43 -54.58
C SER A 335 1.06 -2.19 -54.95
N VAL A 336 0.25 -1.57 -55.83
CA VAL A 336 -0.83 -2.13 -56.68
C VAL A 336 -1.46 -3.51 -56.35
N SER A 337 -2.78 -3.50 -56.14
CA SER A 337 -3.70 -4.44 -56.82
C SER A 337 -5.13 -3.87 -56.86
N SER A 338 -6.01 -4.49 -57.65
CA SER A 338 -7.23 -3.90 -58.22
C SER A 338 -8.56 -4.15 -57.47
N GLU A 339 -9.49 -3.21 -57.68
CA GLU A 339 -10.94 -3.38 -57.96
C GLU A 339 -11.84 -4.32 -57.12
N ALA A 340 -12.83 -3.74 -56.42
CA ALA A 340 -14.25 -4.15 -56.50
C ALA A 340 -15.22 -3.08 -55.92
N SER A 341 -16.39 -2.98 -56.55
CA SER A 341 -17.68 -2.37 -56.14
C SER A 341 -18.07 -2.51 -54.66
N SER A 342 -19.01 -1.72 -54.09
CA SER A 342 -20.05 -0.84 -54.69
C SER A 342 -20.53 0.25 -53.69
N GLU A 343 -21.42 1.15 -54.17
CA GLU A 343 -22.48 1.96 -53.51
C GLU A 343 -22.60 1.96 -51.95
N GLU A 344 -22.93 3.04 -51.24
CA GLU A 344 -23.59 4.34 -51.53
C GLU A 344 -23.00 5.44 -50.57
N SER A 345 -23.44 6.69 -50.31
CA SER A 345 -24.67 7.50 -50.52
C SER A 345 -24.31 9.00 -50.76
N GLU A 346 -25.30 9.86 -51.04
CA GLU A 346 -25.17 11.34 -51.05
C GLU A 346 -25.14 11.92 -49.61
N ALA A 347 -24.67 13.16 -49.34
CA ALA A 347 -25.38 14.42 -49.61
C ALA A 347 -24.45 15.65 -49.70
N ARG A 348 -24.99 16.77 -50.22
CA ARG A 348 -24.26 17.94 -50.75
C ARG A 348 -24.94 19.26 -50.38
N SER A 349 -24.25 20.21 -49.73
CA SER A 349 -24.52 21.67 -49.83
C SER A 349 -23.43 22.57 -49.17
N PRO A 350 -23.32 23.88 -49.53
CA PRO A 350 -22.12 24.68 -49.23
C PRO A 350 -22.34 26.08 -48.58
N ARG A 351 -21.23 26.71 -48.13
CA ARG A 351 -21.05 28.16 -47.84
C ARG A 351 -21.87 28.76 -46.67
N PRO A 352 -21.63 30.02 -46.22
CA PRO A 352 -20.67 31.04 -46.69
C PRO A 352 -19.65 31.55 -45.63
N ALA A 353 -18.80 32.50 -46.04
CA ALA A 353 -18.13 33.47 -45.16
C ALA A 353 -18.87 34.84 -45.25
N PRO A 354 -18.66 35.79 -44.31
CA PRO A 354 -17.91 37.03 -44.66
C PRO A 354 -17.20 37.73 -43.46
N SER A 355 -16.72 38.97 -43.66
CA SER A 355 -16.22 39.95 -42.67
C SER A 355 -14.83 39.62 -42.10
N ASP A 356 -13.77 40.44 -42.22
CA ASP A 356 -13.59 41.88 -42.48
C ASP A 356 -14.29 42.81 -41.46
N ASP A 357 -13.57 43.26 -40.43
CA ASP A 357 -13.15 44.68 -40.28
C ASP A 357 -12.28 44.94 -39.02
N VAL A 358 -11.33 45.90 -39.14
CA VAL A 358 -10.60 46.68 -38.09
C VAL A 358 -9.87 45.96 -36.91
N GLU A 359 -8.89 46.52 -36.21
CA GLU A 359 -8.27 47.87 -36.25
C GLU A 359 -6.76 47.86 -36.57
N GLU A 360 -6.32 49.01 -37.08
CA GLU A 360 -4.94 49.39 -37.37
C GLU A 360 -4.35 50.17 -36.19
N VAL A 361 -3.24 49.70 -35.60
CA VAL A 361 -2.39 50.52 -34.73
C VAL A 361 -0.94 50.41 -35.22
N SER A 362 -0.51 51.46 -35.92
CA SER A 362 0.89 51.68 -36.28
C SER A 362 1.61 52.42 -35.15
N ASP A 363 2.86 52.05 -34.85
CA ASP A 363 3.79 52.85 -34.03
C ASP A 363 5.19 52.79 -34.71
N PRO A 364 5.96 53.90 -34.80
CA PRO A 364 6.87 54.09 -35.93
C PRO A 364 8.35 53.75 -35.69
N GLU A 365 8.99 53.39 -36.81
CA GLU A 365 10.33 53.79 -37.29
C GLU A 365 11.61 53.70 -36.42
N ASP A 366 12.62 53.16 -37.09
CA ASP A 366 14.07 53.41 -36.98
C ASP A 366 14.80 53.40 -35.61
N SER A 367 15.68 52.40 -35.49
CA SER A 367 17.05 52.63 -35.02
C SER A 367 18.03 51.67 -35.69
N GLN A 368 18.48 52.02 -36.90
CA GLN A 368 19.53 51.31 -37.65
C GLN A 368 20.92 51.43 -36.99
N MET A 369 21.14 50.72 -35.89
CA MET A 369 22.49 50.48 -35.37
C MET A 369 23.22 49.42 -36.21
N ARG A 370 23.84 49.85 -37.32
CA ARG A 370 24.83 49.04 -38.06
C ARG A 370 26.06 48.78 -37.18
N TYR A 371 26.07 47.65 -36.49
CA TYR A 371 27.33 47.07 -36.01
C TYR A 371 28.07 46.44 -37.20
N PRO A 372 29.38 46.72 -37.39
CA PRO A 372 30.16 46.05 -38.42
C PRO A 372 30.32 44.57 -38.04
N SER A 373 29.94 43.66 -38.93
CA SER A 373 30.24 42.24 -38.75
C SER A 373 31.74 42.04 -38.57
N PRO A 374 32.19 41.41 -37.47
CA PRO A 374 33.56 40.91 -37.38
C PRO A 374 33.85 40.00 -38.57
N ALA A 375 35.11 39.98 -39.01
CA ALA A 375 35.51 39.13 -40.13
C ALA A 375 35.14 37.67 -39.87
N VAL A 376 34.77 36.95 -40.93
CA VAL A 376 34.63 35.50 -40.90
C VAL A 376 36.01 34.91 -40.56
N HIS A 377 36.21 34.53 -39.30
CA HIS A 377 37.10 33.42 -39.03
C HIS A 377 36.45 32.21 -39.66
N GLU A 378 37.19 31.56 -40.56
CA GLU A 378 36.87 30.20 -40.98
C GLU A 378 36.99 29.33 -39.73
N GLU A 379 35.84 29.04 -39.13
CA GLU A 379 35.74 28.09 -38.05
C GLU A 379 36.14 26.73 -38.62
N GLU A 380 37.42 26.36 -38.45
CA GLU A 380 37.94 25.02 -38.71
C GLU A 380 37.17 24.05 -37.82
N GLY A 381 35.99 23.67 -38.29
CA GLY A 381 35.03 22.87 -37.56
C GLY A 381 35.69 21.56 -37.21
N LEU A 382 36.08 21.43 -35.95
CA LEU A 382 36.64 20.21 -35.36
C LEU A 382 35.61 19.11 -35.56
N GLN A 383 35.74 18.39 -36.66
CA GLN A 383 34.86 17.31 -37.07
C GLN A 383 35.18 16.10 -36.20
N VAL A 384 34.75 16.18 -34.93
CA VAL A 384 34.80 15.10 -33.95
C VAL A 384 34.14 13.90 -34.62
N ASP A 385 34.94 12.88 -34.94
CA ASP A 385 34.46 11.70 -35.66
C ASP A 385 33.31 11.07 -34.85
N GLU A 386 32.14 11.01 -35.48
CA GLU A 386 30.90 10.49 -34.90
C GLU A 386 31.14 9.07 -34.34
N LYS A 387 32.02 8.29 -34.98
CA LYS A 387 32.44 6.95 -34.54
C LYS A 387 33.23 6.95 -33.23
N VAL A 388 33.98 8.01 -32.93
CA VAL A 388 34.72 8.15 -31.67
C VAL A 388 33.75 8.48 -30.54
N VAL A 389 32.69 9.24 -30.82
CA VAL A 389 31.60 9.49 -29.87
C VAL A 389 30.80 8.22 -29.61
N ASP A 390 30.40 7.50 -30.67
CA ASP A 390 29.69 6.22 -30.56
C ASP A 390 30.51 5.17 -29.80
N ALA A 391 31.80 5.00 -30.12
CA ALA A 391 32.68 4.06 -29.43
C ALA A 391 32.90 4.43 -27.94
N LEU A 392 32.93 5.73 -27.60
CA LEU A 392 33.01 6.19 -26.22
C LEU A 392 31.72 5.89 -25.45
N LEU A 393 30.56 6.08 -26.07
CA LEU A 393 29.25 5.76 -25.49
C LEU A 393 29.04 4.24 -25.33
N GLU A 394 29.46 3.44 -26.31
CA GLU A 394 29.43 1.97 -26.23
C GLU A 394 30.32 1.46 -25.09
N ALA A 395 31.56 1.97 -25.00
CA ALA A 395 32.48 1.62 -23.90
C ALA A 395 31.95 2.06 -22.52
N GLN A 396 31.31 3.23 -22.43
CA GLN A 396 30.67 3.69 -21.19
C GLN A 396 29.49 2.80 -20.80
N ASN A 397 28.64 2.42 -21.75
CA ASN A 397 27.48 1.56 -21.50
C ASN A 397 27.92 0.14 -21.11
N ALA A 398 28.90 -0.44 -21.80
CA ALA A 398 29.47 -1.74 -21.44
C ALA A 398 30.05 -1.75 -20.02
N ARG A 399 30.74 -0.68 -19.62
CA ARG A 399 31.26 -0.53 -18.24
C ARG A 399 30.13 -0.43 -17.20
N PHE A 400 29.01 0.22 -17.53
CA PHE A 400 27.84 0.29 -16.66
C PHE A 400 27.13 -1.07 -16.55
N GLU A 401 26.99 -1.79 -17.66
CA GLU A 401 26.41 -3.14 -17.68
C GLU A 401 27.25 -4.14 -16.87
N GLN A 402 28.58 -4.05 -16.94
CA GLN A 402 29.50 -4.83 -16.08
C GLN A 402 29.31 -4.47 -14.60
N LEU A 403 29.33 -3.19 -14.22
CA LEU A 403 29.11 -2.79 -12.82
C LEU A 403 27.76 -3.30 -12.26
N MET A 404 26.72 -3.29 -13.11
CA MET A 404 25.42 -3.86 -12.78
C MET A 404 25.41 -5.40 -12.76
N HIS A 405 26.31 -6.09 -13.47
CA HIS A 405 26.56 -7.53 -13.33
C HIS A 405 27.21 -7.82 -11.97
N ASP A 406 28.28 -7.12 -11.64
CA ASP A 406 29.08 -7.32 -10.43
C ASP A 406 28.22 -7.11 -9.16
N LEU A 407 27.42 -6.04 -9.10
CA LEU A 407 26.41 -5.81 -8.06
C LEU A 407 25.32 -6.90 -8.03
N ARG A 408 25.02 -7.50 -9.18
CA ARG A 408 24.20 -8.73 -9.36
C ARG A 408 24.74 -9.92 -8.55
N GLU A 409 26.04 -10.13 -8.69
CA GLU A 409 26.82 -11.27 -8.22
C GLU A 409 27.18 -11.15 -6.73
N GLU A 410 27.69 -9.99 -6.30
CA GLU A 410 27.92 -9.65 -4.89
C GLU A 410 26.65 -9.84 -4.05
N ARG A 411 25.51 -9.31 -4.53
CA ARG A 411 24.19 -9.53 -3.90
C ARG A 411 23.69 -10.96 -4.01
N MET A 412 24.32 -11.84 -4.78
CA MET A 412 24.07 -13.29 -4.74
C MET A 412 24.91 -13.95 -3.65
N GLU A 413 26.20 -13.65 -3.59
CA GLU A 413 27.15 -14.18 -2.61
C GLU A 413 26.78 -13.79 -1.18
N GLU A 414 26.41 -12.53 -0.94
CA GLU A 414 25.87 -12.05 0.35
C GLU A 414 24.69 -12.91 0.82
N ARG A 415 23.77 -13.29 -0.09
CA ARG A 415 22.63 -14.16 0.24
C ARG A 415 23.05 -15.60 0.49
N GLN A 416 24.01 -16.13 -0.25
CA GLN A 416 24.55 -17.47 0.00
C GLN A 416 25.28 -17.54 1.35
N HIS A 417 26.09 -16.53 1.68
CA HIS A 417 26.78 -16.40 2.97
C HIS A 417 25.80 -16.33 4.14
N ASN A 418 24.78 -15.46 4.06
CA ASN A 418 23.74 -15.36 5.07
C ASN A 418 22.95 -16.69 5.22
N GLN A 419 22.68 -17.41 4.13
CA GLN A 419 22.05 -18.73 4.19
C GLN A 419 22.95 -19.77 4.88
N ALA A 420 24.25 -19.78 4.59
CA ALA A 420 25.21 -20.67 5.23
C ALA A 420 25.35 -20.39 6.75
N MET A 421 25.40 -19.12 7.14
CA MET A 421 25.43 -18.69 8.54
C MET A 421 24.17 -19.16 9.30
N LEU A 422 22.99 -19.01 8.70
CA LEU A 422 21.73 -19.48 9.30
C LEU A 422 21.68 -21.01 9.44
N LEU A 423 22.24 -21.77 8.48
CA LEU A 423 22.37 -23.23 8.58
C LEU A 423 23.35 -23.65 9.68
N GLN A 424 24.47 -22.93 9.84
CA GLN A 424 25.42 -23.16 10.94
C GLN A 424 24.77 -22.91 12.31
N ILE A 425 23.99 -21.83 12.45
CA ILE A 425 23.19 -21.51 13.65
C ILE A 425 22.15 -22.62 13.94
N LEU A 426 21.52 -23.20 12.91
CA LEU A 426 20.58 -24.30 13.08
C LEU A 426 21.27 -25.61 13.51
N HIS A 427 22.42 -25.95 12.94
CA HIS A 427 23.17 -27.13 13.38
C HIS A 427 23.61 -27.04 14.85
N GLN A 428 24.04 -25.86 15.33
CA GLN A 428 24.38 -25.62 16.74
C GLN A 428 23.20 -25.74 17.73
N ARG A 429 21.95 -25.71 17.23
CA ARG A 429 20.72 -25.87 18.02
C ARG A 429 20.24 -27.32 18.14
N THR A 430 20.98 -28.29 17.61
CA THR A 430 20.63 -29.72 17.77
C THR A 430 20.96 -30.12 19.21
N PRO A 431 19.97 -30.47 20.06
CA PRO A 431 20.19 -30.62 21.48
C PRO A 431 20.84 -31.95 21.84
N PHE A 432 21.67 -31.95 22.89
CA PHE A 432 22.09 -33.19 23.57
C PHE A 432 20.93 -33.77 24.39
N GLU A 433 20.95 -35.09 24.62
CA GLU A 433 19.81 -35.85 25.16
C GLU A 433 19.52 -35.62 26.65
N ASP A 434 20.42 -34.96 27.40
CA ASP A 434 20.22 -34.66 28.82
C ASP A 434 19.40 -33.36 29.03
N PRO A 435 18.17 -33.43 29.59
CA PRO A 435 17.34 -32.24 29.79
C PRO A 435 17.89 -31.26 30.83
N SER A 436 18.78 -31.69 31.72
CA SER A 436 19.23 -30.90 32.88
C SER A 436 20.25 -29.81 32.51
N GLN A 437 21.12 -30.07 31.53
CA GLN A 437 22.13 -29.11 31.06
C GLN A 437 21.58 -28.14 29.99
N ASN A 438 20.43 -28.48 29.40
CA ASN A 438 19.89 -27.84 28.21
C ASN A 438 19.61 -26.33 28.40
N VAL A 439 19.06 -25.92 29.56
CA VAL A 439 18.69 -24.52 29.82
C VAL A 439 19.90 -23.57 29.79
N SER A 440 20.96 -23.88 30.55
CA SER A 440 22.16 -23.03 30.61
C SER A 440 22.93 -23.02 29.28
N TYR A 441 22.96 -24.14 28.55
CA TYR A 441 23.49 -24.19 27.19
C TYR A 441 22.69 -23.28 26.24
N MET A 442 21.36 -23.34 26.28
CA MET A 442 20.48 -22.51 25.44
C MET A 442 20.59 -21.01 25.76
N GLU A 443 20.70 -20.63 27.03
CA GLU A 443 20.95 -19.24 27.43
C GLU A 443 22.31 -18.74 26.92
N SER A 444 23.38 -19.54 27.05
CA SER A 444 24.70 -19.21 26.50
C SER A 444 24.69 -19.12 24.96
N LEU A 445 23.95 -20.01 24.29
CA LEU A 445 23.81 -20.03 22.83
C LEU A 445 23.02 -18.82 22.32
N VAL A 446 21.95 -18.42 23.02
CA VAL A 446 21.19 -17.20 22.71
C VAL A 446 22.04 -15.95 22.93
N GLY A 447 22.80 -15.88 24.03
CA GLY A 447 23.73 -14.78 24.30
C GLY A 447 24.76 -14.60 23.18
N LYS A 448 25.42 -15.68 22.76
CA LYS A 448 26.39 -15.67 21.64
C LYS A 448 25.75 -15.31 20.31
N GLN A 449 24.51 -15.74 20.04
CA GLN A 449 23.78 -15.37 18.82
C GLN A 449 23.36 -13.89 18.82
N GLN A 450 23.08 -13.30 19.99
CA GLN A 450 22.83 -11.86 20.12
C GLN A 450 24.13 -11.05 19.95
N GLU A 451 25.25 -11.51 20.52
CA GLU A 451 26.59 -10.92 20.37
C GLU A 451 27.03 -10.89 18.90
N GLN A 452 27.00 -12.05 18.21
CA GLN A 452 27.30 -12.17 16.79
C GLN A 452 26.43 -11.28 15.89
N LEU A 453 25.14 -11.14 16.21
CA LEU A 453 24.24 -10.26 15.48
C LEU A 453 24.59 -8.77 15.69
N MET A 454 25.00 -8.38 16.90
CA MET A 454 25.46 -7.02 17.19
C MET A 454 26.79 -6.68 16.51
N ASP A 455 27.73 -7.62 16.49
CA ASP A 455 29.01 -7.46 15.76
C ASP A 455 28.77 -7.29 14.25
N LEU A 456 27.87 -8.09 13.66
CA LEU A 456 27.50 -7.97 12.24
C LEU A 456 26.86 -6.61 11.93
N PHE A 457 25.98 -6.10 12.81
CA PHE A 457 25.43 -4.76 12.64
C PHE A 457 26.50 -3.66 12.81
N ALA A 458 27.44 -3.82 13.75
CA ALA A 458 28.56 -2.89 13.94
C ALA A 458 29.49 -2.86 12.70
N GLN A 459 29.77 -4.02 12.11
CA GLN A 459 30.51 -4.15 10.85
C GLN A 459 29.78 -3.44 9.70
N MET A 460 28.50 -3.75 9.45
CA MET A 460 27.69 -3.08 8.41
C MET A 460 27.64 -1.55 8.59
N HIS A 461 27.63 -1.07 9.83
CA HIS A 461 27.65 0.37 10.14
C HIS A 461 29.02 1.01 9.92
N LYS A 462 30.12 0.25 10.05
CA LYS A 462 31.49 0.68 9.73
C LYS A 462 31.71 0.72 8.22
N GLU A 463 31.29 -0.32 7.49
CA GLU A 463 31.37 -0.41 6.02
C GLU A 463 30.60 0.75 5.36
N ARG A 464 29.33 0.95 5.73
CA ARG A 464 28.52 2.11 5.27
C ARG A 464 29.01 3.47 5.80
N ARG A 465 30.07 3.52 6.62
CA ARG A 465 30.78 4.77 6.89
C ARG A 465 31.95 4.93 5.92
N GLN A 466 32.76 3.88 5.75
CA GLN A 466 33.87 3.84 4.80
C GLN A 466 33.42 4.18 3.38
N GLU A 467 32.34 3.55 2.88
CA GLU A 467 31.73 3.84 1.56
C GLU A 467 31.50 5.35 1.32
N ARG A 468 31.05 6.07 2.35
CA ARG A 468 30.77 7.51 2.27
C ARG A 468 32.04 8.35 2.39
N GLU A 469 32.99 7.95 3.22
CA GLU A 469 34.30 8.61 3.32
C GLU A 469 35.09 8.47 2.01
N ASP A 470 35.03 7.29 1.37
CA ASP A 470 35.63 7.00 0.06
C ASP A 470 34.93 7.75 -1.08
N PHE A 471 33.59 7.81 -1.08
CA PHE A 471 32.83 8.64 -2.03
C PHE A 471 33.18 10.13 -1.89
N HIS A 472 33.28 10.65 -0.66
CA HIS A 472 33.75 12.02 -0.43
C HIS A 472 35.24 12.22 -0.76
N ALA A 473 36.09 11.19 -0.71
CA ALA A 473 37.46 11.25 -1.21
C ALA A 473 37.48 11.33 -2.76
N LEU A 474 36.67 10.53 -3.45
CA LEU A 474 36.54 10.54 -4.91
C LEU A 474 36.00 11.89 -5.41
N LEU A 475 34.97 12.45 -4.77
CA LEU A 475 34.48 13.79 -5.10
C LEU A 475 35.56 14.86 -4.93
N ARG A 476 36.34 14.83 -3.83
CA ARG A 476 37.46 15.74 -3.63
C ARG A 476 38.53 15.60 -4.72
N GLN A 477 38.87 14.39 -5.13
CA GLN A 477 39.79 14.15 -6.25
C GLN A 477 39.27 14.76 -7.56
N LEU A 478 37.99 14.51 -7.91
CA LEU A 478 37.35 15.05 -9.12
C LEU A 478 37.32 16.59 -9.12
N CYS A 479 36.95 17.22 -8.00
CA CYS A 479 36.95 18.68 -7.86
C CYS A 479 38.36 19.30 -7.82
N SER A 480 39.38 18.55 -7.38
CA SER A 480 40.78 19.03 -7.30
C SER A 480 41.55 18.96 -8.62
N ARG A 481 41.02 18.23 -9.63
CA ARG A 481 41.69 18.06 -10.92
C ARG A 481 41.68 19.39 -11.69
N PRO A 482 42.85 19.96 -12.04
CA PRO A 482 42.87 21.20 -12.82
C PRO A 482 42.12 21.04 -14.14
N ARG A 483 41.36 22.07 -14.53
CA ARG A 483 40.94 22.25 -15.93
C ARG A 483 42.19 22.61 -16.73
N ALA A 484 42.63 21.66 -17.54
CA ALA A 484 43.61 21.86 -18.60
C ALA A 484 42.91 22.35 -19.88
#